data_AF-A0A349ZVP7-F1
#
_entry.id   AF-A0A349ZVP7-F1
#
_cell.length_a   1.000
_cell.length_b   1.000
_cell.length_c   1.000
_cell.angle_alpha   90.00
_cell.angle_beta   90.00
_cell.angle_gamma   90.00
#
_symmetry.space_group_name_H-M   'P 1'
#
loop_
_entity.id
_entity.type
_entity.pdbx_description
1 polymer ?
#
loop_
_entity_poly.entity_id
_entity_poly.type
_entity_poly.pdbx_seq_one_letter_code
_entity_poly.pdbx_strand_id
1 'polypeptide(L)'
;MHISFTKHDPDISQSCKAVTEYLDKENSLREKEYEDFLEDYENQALAGFDEQIERQNLFFSQDENGDDIHLNQNEATDLIDENWSSRAKDRESKFFILNVSPSKDELDRLEDIVTDELKKAGIGQKESAVLSATEEGRMQLELMRNDLIHQCLREYTKEVMQEYADNFNRYVYVNPDKLPSQKQEREINAASKQELQRRGIEKGDADYSQIYQQIRQEKAAALGCDLSIRKMTEKELVWVAKVEEKRTYKGNDKWVIENRKIKREIKELERDKERNTAKIKQLTAELHRDRATGEIVREGLKKGGQQYHVHVVVSRYDNCPNKRYKGSISPLAHHRNSKMADKAAQVGFDRDNFFKKVEQRFDERFHFDRRYSYEKFNEQKKLRTGRKSKSKVADKAISTLTQPITKEVYSKSGLEELQKLNLRKTVSRELGVQIPLSVPRTPLQMATRTIRAAITKINDTSKGY
;
A
#
# COMPACT_ATOMS: atom_id res chain seq x y z
N MET A 1 1.08 -6.92 -7.91
CA MET A 1 0.43 -5.90 -7.07
C MET A 1 -0.18 -4.77 -7.90
N HIS A 2 -1.24 -4.12 -7.42
CA HIS A 2 -1.74 -2.86 -7.98
C HIS A 2 -1.53 -1.72 -6.99
N ILE A 3 -0.88 -0.65 -7.43
CA ILE A 3 -0.66 0.56 -6.64
C ILE A 3 -1.10 1.78 -7.43
N SER A 4 -1.80 2.70 -6.77
CA SER A 4 -2.22 3.96 -7.39
C SER A 4 -2.05 5.15 -6.46
N PHE A 5 -1.79 6.31 -7.07
CA PHE A 5 -1.72 7.61 -6.40
C PHE A 5 -2.91 8.46 -6.81
N THR A 6 -3.60 9.02 -5.83
CA THR A 6 -4.65 10.02 -6.02
C THR A 6 -4.20 11.31 -5.35
N LYS A 7 -4.26 12.42 -6.08
CA LYS A 7 -4.02 13.74 -5.47
C LYS A 7 -5.29 14.23 -4.79
N HIS A 8 -5.11 14.88 -3.65
CA HIS A 8 -6.11 15.73 -3.03
C HIS A 8 -6.53 16.87 -3.98
N ASP A 9 -7.82 17.21 -3.98
CA ASP A 9 -8.36 18.37 -4.69
C ASP A 9 -8.61 19.53 -3.70
N PRO A 10 -7.76 20.59 -3.72
CA PRO A 10 -7.85 21.70 -2.80
C PRO A 10 -9.10 22.57 -3.00
N ASP A 11 -9.76 22.50 -4.16
CA ASP A 11 -10.97 23.27 -4.42
C ASP A 11 -12.21 22.62 -3.76
N ILE A 12 -12.14 21.33 -3.41
CA ILE A 12 -13.22 20.59 -2.72
C ILE A 12 -13.10 20.75 -1.19
N SER A 13 -11.90 20.58 -0.65
CA SER A 13 -11.60 20.69 0.79
C SER A 13 -10.13 21.07 0.94
N GLN A 14 -9.73 21.72 2.03
CA GLN A 14 -8.31 21.88 2.38
C GLN A 14 -7.82 20.81 3.35
N SER A 15 -8.76 20.06 3.95
CA SER A 15 -8.55 19.07 4.99
C SER A 15 -8.68 17.65 4.43
N CYS A 16 -7.93 16.70 5.02
CA CYS A 16 -8.10 15.28 4.76
C CYS A 16 -9.26 14.62 5.52
N LYS A 17 -9.99 15.37 6.37
CA LYS A 17 -11.08 14.87 7.22
C LYS A 17 -12.10 14.01 6.49
N ALA A 18 -12.60 14.43 5.33
CA ALA A 18 -13.57 13.65 4.57
C ALA A 18 -13.01 12.29 4.09
N VAL A 19 -11.70 12.21 3.85
CA VAL A 19 -11.03 10.97 3.47
C VAL A 19 -10.88 10.08 4.70
N THR A 20 -10.42 10.61 5.82
CA THR A 20 -10.26 9.85 7.06
C THR A 20 -11.61 9.36 7.59
N GLU A 21 -12.67 10.19 7.59
CA GLU A 21 -14.04 9.78 7.93
C GLU A 21 -14.57 8.67 7.02
N TYR A 22 -14.30 8.74 5.71
CA TYR A 22 -14.72 7.71 4.76
C TYR A 22 -14.05 6.36 5.06
N LEU A 23 -12.72 6.37 5.23
CA LEU A 23 -11.96 5.18 5.58
C LEU A 23 -12.36 4.64 6.96
N ASP A 24 -12.78 5.53 7.86
CA ASP A 24 -13.25 5.15 9.18
C ASP A 24 -14.58 4.42 9.15
N LYS A 25 -15.54 4.98 8.41
CA LYS A 25 -16.88 4.42 8.26
C LYS A 25 -16.92 3.08 7.52
N GLU A 26 -16.05 2.87 6.53
CA GLU A 26 -16.01 1.57 5.81
C GLU A 26 -15.61 0.42 6.77
N ASN A 27 -14.84 0.73 7.82
CA ASN A 27 -14.48 -0.24 8.86
C ASN A 27 -15.48 -0.26 10.04
N SER A 28 -16.25 0.79 10.34
CA SER A 28 -17.18 0.75 11.49
C SER A 28 -18.33 -0.25 11.36
N LEU A 29 -18.68 -0.68 10.13
CA LEU A 29 -19.59 -1.81 9.93
C LEU A 29 -19.07 -3.12 10.54
N ARG A 30 -17.75 -3.25 10.65
CA ARG A 30 -17.08 -4.36 11.32
C ARG A 30 -17.29 -4.31 12.83
N GLU A 31 -17.12 -3.14 13.44
CA GLU A 31 -17.32 -2.93 14.89
C GLU A 31 -18.70 -3.39 15.31
N LYS A 32 -19.71 -2.98 14.55
CA LYS A 32 -21.09 -3.38 14.83
C LYS A 32 -21.32 -4.90 14.72
N GLU A 33 -20.79 -5.55 13.68
CA GLU A 33 -20.86 -7.02 13.53
C GLU A 33 -20.18 -7.74 14.73
N TYR A 34 -19.20 -7.10 15.39
CA TYR A 34 -18.50 -7.66 16.56
C TYR A 34 -19.12 -7.28 17.90
N GLU A 35 -19.58 -6.05 18.08
CA GLU A 35 -20.31 -5.59 19.26
C GLU A 35 -21.57 -6.45 19.44
N ASP A 36 -22.34 -6.67 18.36
CA ASP A 36 -23.52 -7.54 18.39
C ASP A 36 -23.15 -8.98 18.84
N PHE A 37 -21.94 -9.48 18.50
CA PHE A 37 -21.46 -10.80 18.92
C PHE A 37 -20.95 -10.85 20.37
N LEU A 38 -20.33 -9.77 20.84
CA LEU A 38 -19.78 -9.67 22.19
C LEU A 38 -20.86 -9.37 23.23
N GLU A 39 -21.90 -8.60 22.87
CA GLU A 39 -23.07 -8.35 23.71
C GLU A 39 -23.82 -9.65 24.06
N ASP A 40 -23.79 -10.64 23.17
CA ASP A 40 -24.33 -11.98 23.42
C ASP A 40 -23.50 -12.81 24.45
N TYR A 41 -22.33 -12.31 24.88
CA TYR A 41 -21.39 -12.99 25.79
C TYR A 41 -21.03 -12.16 27.06
N GLU A 42 -21.71 -12.40 28.18
CA GLU A 42 -21.47 -11.74 29.49
C GLU A 42 -20.15 -12.15 30.23
N ASN A 43 -18.99 -12.30 29.57
CA ASN A 43 -17.77 -12.76 30.26
C ASN A 43 -16.60 -11.75 30.28
N GLN A 44 -16.20 -11.35 31.50
CA GLN A 44 -15.05 -10.50 31.84
C GLN A 44 -13.67 -10.94 31.28
N ALA A 45 -13.56 -12.15 30.70
CA ALA A 45 -12.32 -12.65 30.11
C ALA A 45 -12.01 -12.10 28.69
N LEU A 46 -12.96 -11.38 28.07
CA LEU A 46 -12.86 -10.83 26.71
C LEU A 46 -12.40 -9.36 26.65
N ALA A 47 -12.30 -8.64 27.78
CA ALA A 47 -11.98 -7.21 27.80
C ALA A 47 -10.62 -6.86 27.13
N GLY A 48 -9.63 -7.77 27.15
CA GLY A 48 -8.35 -7.56 26.45
C GLY A 48 -8.40 -7.87 24.94
N PHE A 49 -9.46 -8.54 24.48
CA PHE A 49 -9.73 -8.82 23.07
C PHE A 49 -10.44 -7.62 22.41
N ASP A 50 -11.32 -6.95 23.15
CA ASP A 50 -12.01 -5.72 22.74
C ASP A 50 -11.02 -4.60 22.43
N GLU A 51 -10.07 -4.32 23.32
CA GLU A 51 -9.06 -3.26 23.14
C GLU A 51 -8.16 -3.49 21.90
N GLN A 52 -7.96 -4.75 21.50
CA GLN A 52 -7.15 -5.09 20.33
C GLN A 52 -7.93 -4.93 19.01
N ILE A 53 -9.22 -5.28 19.01
CA ILE A 53 -10.10 -5.10 17.84
C ILE A 53 -10.31 -3.61 17.59
N GLU A 54 -10.55 -2.82 18.64
CA GLU A 54 -10.63 -1.35 18.56
C GLU A 54 -9.34 -0.79 17.95
N ARG A 55 -8.16 -1.22 18.42
CA ARG A 55 -6.87 -0.82 17.84
C ARG A 55 -6.71 -1.21 16.36
N GLN A 56 -7.24 -2.34 15.92
CA GLN A 56 -7.16 -2.77 14.51
C GLN A 56 -7.97 -1.89 13.57
N ASN A 57 -9.05 -1.28 14.08
CA ASN A 57 -9.85 -0.34 13.32
C ASN A 57 -9.27 1.06 13.33
N LEU A 58 -8.35 1.39 14.24
CA LEU A 58 -7.67 2.68 14.19
C LEU A 58 -6.79 2.83 12.94
N PHE A 59 -6.51 4.07 12.59
CA PHE A 59 -5.43 4.38 11.66
C PHE A 59 -4.11 3.96 12.28
N PHE A 60 -3.14 3.56 11.47
CA PHE A 60 -1.78 3.28 11.93
C PHE A 60 -0.76 4.16 11.21
N SER A 61 0.35 4.42 11.89
CA SER A 61 1.53 5.12 11.37
C SER A 61 2.78 4.68 12.15
N GLN A 62 3.89 5.39 11.98
CA GLN A 62 5.14 5.17 12.71
C GLN A 62 5.56 6.40 13.49
N ASP A 63 6.11 6.18 14.69
CA ASP A 63 6.78 7.22 15.45
C ASP A 63 8.25 7.43 15.01
N GLU A 64 8.97 8.29 15.72
CA GLU A 64 10.39 8.58 15.45
C GLU A 64 11.32 7.37 15.64
N ASN A 65 10.91 6.40 16.47
CA ASN A 65 11.65 5.17 16.74
C ASN A 65 11.35 4.09 15.68
N GLY A 66 10.25 4.25 14.93
CA GLY A 66 9.75 3.29 13.94
C GLY A 66 8.68 2.34 14.49
N ASP A 67 8.24 2.57 15.74
CA ASP A 67 7.21 1.79 16.42
C ASP A 67 5.82 2.15 15.90
N ASP A 68 4.89 1.18 15.98
CA ASP A 68 3.51 1.38 15.53
C ASP A 68 2.75 2.32 16.46
N ILE A 69 2.24 3.41 15.88
CA ILE A 69 1.25 4.27 16.53
C ILE A 69 -0.13 4.01 15.93
N HIS A 70 -1.13 3.98 16.79
CA HIS A 70 -2.53 3.83 16.40
C HIS A 70 -3.26 5.13 16.74
N LEU A 71 -4.06 5.63 15.80
CA LEU A 71 -4.67 6.95 15.83
C LEU A 71 -6.17 6.83 15.54
N ASN A 72 -6.99 7.52 16.33
CA ASN A 72 -8.39 7.69 15.97
C ASN A 72 -8.54 8.61 14.75
N GLN A 73 -9.75 8.71 14.22
CA GLN A 73 -10.04 9.48 13.01
C GLN A 73 -9.65 10.96 13.12
N ASN A 74 -9.86 11.60 14.28
CA ASN A 74 -9.51 13.01 14.48
C ASN A 74 -7.99 13.18 14.57
N GLU A 75 -7.30 12.36 15.36
CA GLU A 75 -5.84 12.37 15.49
C GLU A 75 -5.14 12.15 14.14
N ALA A 76 -5.65 11.21 13.33
CA ALA A 76 -5.13 10.95 12.00
C ALA A 76 -5.33 12.15 11.05
N THR A 77 -6.44 12.87 11.21
CA THR A 77 -6.73 14.08 10.44
C THR A 77 -5.78 15.21 10.81
N ASP A 78 -5.65 15.47 12.11
CA ASP A 78 -4.83 16.56 12.64
C ASP A 78 -3.35 16.34 12.27
N LEU A 79 -2.86 15.09 12.38
CA LEU A 79 -1.48 14.74 12.01
C LEU A 79 -1.13 15.15 10.56
N ILE A 80 -2.06 14.97 9.62
CA ILE A 80 -1.84 15.31 8.21
C ILE A 80 -2.06 16.81 7.96
N ASP A 81 -3.14 17.38 8.49
CA ASP A 81 -3.58 18.75 8.20
C ASP A 81 -2.68 19.80 8.87
N GLU A 82 -2.16 19.52 10.07
CA GLU A 82 -1.22 20.41 10.75
C GLU A 82 0.17 20.42 10.08
N ASN A 83 0.46 19.41 9.25
CA ASN A 83 1.72 19.31 8.53
C ASN A 83 1.75 20.17 7.25
N TRP A 84 1.91 21.49 7.43
CA TRP A 84 1.98 22.44 6.32
C TRP A 84 3.29 23.26 6.29
N SER A 85 3.69 23.68 5.09
CA SER A 85 4.83 24.58 4.87
C SER A 85 4.41 26.04 4.78
N SER A 86 5.23 26.96 5.28
CA SER A 86 5.00 28.41 5.10
C SER A 86 4.99 28.87 3.64
N ARG A 87 5.40 28.00 2.71
CA ARG A 87 5.41 28.23 1.26
C ARG A 87 4.23 27.56 0.55
N ALA A 88 3.32 26.94 1.30
CA ALA A 88 2.18 26.23 0.75
C ALA A 88 1.23 27.20 0.03
N LYS A 89 0.69 26.75 -1.10
CA LYS A 89 -0.29 27.51 -1.90
C LYS A 89 -1.69 26.95 -1.68
N ASP A 90 -2.71 27.80 -1.66
CA ASP A 90 -4.08 27.36 -1.39
C ASP A 90 -4.60 26.36 -2.42
N ARG A 91 -4.29 26.58 -3.71
CA ARG A 91 -4.71 25.74 -4.83
C ARG A 91 -3.78 24.56 -5.14
N GLU A 92 -2.96 24.13 -4.18
CA GLU A 92 -2.16 22.91 -4.35
C GLU A 92 -2.64 21.79 -3.45
N SER A 93 -2.54 20.55 -3.92
CA SER A 93 -2.88 19.36 -3.14
C SER A 93 -2.08 19.28 -1.84
N LYS A 94 -2.75 19.19 -0.69
CA LYS A 94 -2.12 19.18 0.65
C LYS A 94 -1.64 17.80 1.09
N PHE A 95 -2.23 16.76 0.53
CA PHE A 95 -1.86 15.37 0.77
C PHE A 95 -2.09 14.53 -0.50
N PHE A 96 -1.64 13.29 -0.45
CA PHE A 96 -1.82 12.29 -1.49
C PHE A 96 -2.35 11.00 -0.87
N ILE A 97 -3.16 10.27 -1.63
CA ILE A 97 -3.64 8.95 -1.22
C ILE A 97 -2.91 7.92 -2.07
N LEU A 98 -2.20 7.03 -1.40
CA LEU A 98 -1.53 5.86 -1.96
C LEU A 98 -2.36 4.62 -1.63
N ASN A 99 -2.89 3.97 -2.65
CA ASN A 99 -3.63 2.72 -2.50
C ASN A 99 -2.70 1.56 -2.79
N VAL A 100 -2.49 0.67 -1.81
CA VAL A 100 -1.71 -0.56 -1.96
C VAL A 100 -2.68 -1.72 -2.00
N SER A 101 -2.84 -2.34 -3.17
CA SER A 101 -3.78 -3.46 -3.37
C SER A 101 -3.03 -4.69 -3.84
N PRO A 102 -2.74 -5.64 -2.94
CA PRO A 102 -2.26 -6.95 -3.33
C PRO A 102 -3.23 -7.60 -4.33
N SER A 103 -2.66 -8.35 -5.27
CA SER A 103 -3.39 -9.20 -6.19
C SER A 103 -3.91 -10.44 -5.49
N LYS A 104 -4.81 -11.19 -6.15
CA LYS A 104 -5.35 -12.43 -5.60
C LYS A 104 -4.24 -13.41 -5.18
N ASP A 105 -3.26 -13.67 -6.05
CA ASP A 105 -2.16 -14.59 -5.76
C ASP A 105 -1.30 -14.13 -4.57
N GLU A 106 -1.16 -12.81 -4.39
CA GLU A 106 -0.45 -12.22 -3.24
C GLU A 106 -1.27 -12.36 -1.94
N LEU A 107 -2.59 -12.20 -2.00
CA LEU A 107 -3.48 -12.42 -0.85
C LEU A 107 -3.53 -13.89 -0.45
N ASP A 108 -3.64 -14.80 -1.43
CA ASP A 108 -3.57 -16.24 -1.20
C ASP A 108 -2.25 -16.62 -0.50
N ARG A 109 -1.13 -15.97 -0.87
CA ARG A 109 0.16 -16.15 -0.19
C ARG A 109 0.15 -15.66 1.26
N LEU A 110 -0.47 -14.51 1.54
CA LEU A 110 -0.59 -14.03 2.92
C LEU A 110 -1.40 -15.00 3.77
N GLU A 111 -2.48 -15.58 3.22
CA GLU A 111 -3.29 -16.60 3.91
C GLU A 111 -2.50 -17.87 4.23
N ASP A 112 -1.62 -18.31 3.34
CA ASP A 112 -0.71 -19.43 3.61
C ASP A 112 0.20 -19.12 4.82
N ILE A 113 0.76 -17.91 4.87
CA ILE A 113 1.63 -17.46 5.97
C ILE A 113 0.84 -17.41 7.28
N VAL A 114 -0.36 -16.82 7.26
CA VAL A 114 -1.26 -16.77 8.43
C VAL A 114 -1.61 -18.16 8.92
N THR A 115 -1.91 -19.07 8.01
CA THR A 115 -2.21 -20.47 8.35
C THR A 115 -1.02 -21.14 9.04
N ASP A 116 0.20 -20.88 8.57
CA ASP A 116 1.41 -21.43 9.18
C ASP A 116 1.73 -20.79 10.54
N GLU A 117 1.46 -19.51 10.74
CA GLU A 117 1.59 -18.84 12.05
C GLU A 117 0.59 -19.38 13.07
N LEU A 118 -0.66 -19.59 12.67
CA LEU A 118 -1.66 -20.23 13.53
C LEU A 118 -1.23 -21.64 13.95
N LYS A 119 -0.68 -22.44 13.03
CA LYS A 119 -0.11 -23.76 13.37
C LYS A 119 1.02 -23.65 14.38
N LYS A 120 1.96 -22.71 14.21
CA LYS A 120 3.06 -22.48 15.16
C LYS A 120 2.56 -22.08 16.55
N ALA A 121 1.47 -21.34 16.61
CA ALA A 121 0.80 -20.99 17.87
C ALA A 121 0.09 -22.19 18.54
N GLY A 122 -0.02 -23.33 17.85
CA GLY A 122 -0.70 -24.52 18.32
C GLY A 122 -2.17 -24.61 17.89
N ILE A 123 -2.59 -23.81 16.90
CA ILE A 123 -3.89 -23.92 16.23
C ILE A 123 -3.65 -24.63 14.90
N GLY A 124 -3.53 -25.95 14.96
CA GLY A 124 -3.36 -26.82 13.80
C GLY A 124 -4.70 -27.22 13.17
N GLN A 125 -4.66 -28.21 12.28
CA GLN A 125 -5.88 -28.68 11.59
C GLN A 125 -6.97 -29.17 12.55
N LYS A 126 -6.60 -29.82 13.66
CA LYS A 126 -7.56 -30.35 14.64
C LYS A 126 -8.24 -29.22 15.39
N GLU A 127 -7.47 -28.28 15.89
CA GLU A 127 -7.96 -27.11 16.62
C GLU A 127 -8.82 -26.22 15.71
N SER A 128 -8.39 -25.97 14.48
CA SER A 128 -9.19 -25.25 13.48
C SER A 128 -10.51 -25.98 13.17
N ALA A 129 -10.50 -27.31 13.10
CA ALA A 129 -11.73 -28.09 12.87
C ALA A 129 -12.70 -27.99 14.06
N VAL A 130 -12.18 -28.03 15.30
CA VAL A 130 -12.99 -27.84 16.51
C VAL A 130 -13.59 -26.42 16.56
N LEU A 131 -12.78 -25.40 16.32
CA LEU A 131 -13.26 -24.02 16.21
C LEU A 131 -14.30 -23.87 15.10
N SER A 132 -14.08 -24.53 13.95
CA SER A 132 -15.01 -24.44 12.83
C SER A 132 -16.35 -25.16 13.06
N ALA A 133 -16.47 -25.95 14.13
CA ALA A 133 -17.66 -26.74 14.42
C ALA A 133 -18.82 -25.91 14.99
N THR A 134 -18.52 -24.75 15.59
CA THR A 134 -19.54 -23.81 16.08
C THR A 134 -19.48 -22.50 15.29
N GLU A 135 -20.48 -21.64 15.44
CA GLU A 135 -20.49 -20.33 14.79
C GLU A 135 -19.48 -19.38 15.45
N GLU A 136 -19.42 -19.42 16.77
CA GLU A 136 -18.55 -18.61 17.61
C GLU A 136 -17.07 -18.95 17.39
N GLY A 137 -16.74 -20.25 17.32
CA GLY A 137 -15.38 -20.68 17.02
C GLY A 137 -14.95 -20.32 15.59
N ARG A 138 -15.88 -20.33 14.62
CA ARG A 138 -15.62 -19.83 13.26
C ARG A 138 -15.28 -18.35 13.26
N MET A 139 -16.08 -17.53 13.94
CA MET A 139 -15.80 -16.10 14.09
C MET A 139 -14.48 -15.82 14.80
N GLN A 140 -14.17 -16.57 15.87
CA GLN A 140 -12.89 -16.43 16.57
C GLN A 140 -11.71 -16.74 15.65
N LEU A 141 -11.79 -17.83 14.87
CA LEU A 141 -10.76 -18.18 13.91
C LEU A 141 -10.61 -17.12 12.81
N GLU A 142 -11.71 -16.59 12.30
CA GLU A 142 -11.72 -15.52 11.30
C GLU A 142 -11.07 -14.24 11.83
N LEU A 143 -11.41 -13.83 13.05
CA LEU A 143 -10.79 -12.69 13.73
C LEU A 143 -9.26 -12.84 13.85
N MET A 144 -8.79 -14.00 14.28
CA MET A 144 -7.37 -14.27 14.41
C MET A 144 -6.65 -14.23 13.06
N ARG A 145 -7.29 -14.75 12.00
CA ARG A 145 -6.74 -14.67 10.64
C ARG A 145 -6.67 -13.22 10.18
N ASN A 146 -7.75 -12.47 10.35
CA ASN A 146 -7.84 -11.08 9.92
C ASN A 146 -6.80 -10.21 10.61
N ASP A 147 -6.58 -10.38 11.92
CA ASP A 147 -5.53 -9.66 12.67
C ASP A 147 -4.13 -9.94 12.10
N LEU A 148 -3.82 -11.20 11.81
CA LEU A 148 -2.53 -11.58 11.24
C LEU A 148 -2.34 -11.03 9.82
N ILE A 149 -3.39 -11.00 9.00
CA ILE A 149 -3.35 -10.36 7.67
C ILE A 149 -3.15 -8.85 7.82
N HIS A 150 -3.89 -8.20 8.72
CA HIS A 150 -3.74 -6.78 9.01
C HIS A 150 -2.31 -6.46 9.43
N GLN A 151 -1.72 -7.26 10.32
CA GLN A 151 -0.33 -7.11 10.73
C GLN A 151 0.63 -7.23 9.54
N CYS A 152 0.48 -8.27 8.71
CA CYS A 152 1.31 -8.44 7.52
C CYS A 152 1.24 -7.21 6.60
N LEU A 153 0.04 -6.67 6.40
CA LEU A 153 -0.18 -5.50 5.56
C LEU A 153 0.35 -4.20 6.19
N ARG A 154 0.25 -4.03 7.51
CA ARG A 154 0.85 -2.90 8.23
C ARG A 154 2.37 -2.91 8.07
N GLU A 155 3.00 -4.04 8.36
CA GLU A 155 4.45 -4.19 8.25
C GLU A 155 4.94 -3.97 6.81
N TYR A 156 4.24 -4.54 5.83
CA TYR A 156 4.56 -4.31 4.42
C TYR A 156 4.35 -2.84 4.02
N THR A 157 3.33 -2.17 4.56
CA THR A 157 3.10 -0.74 4.30
C THR A 157 4.28 0.12 4.77
N LYS A 158 4.92 -0.22 5.89
CA LYS A 158 6.15 0.47 6.35
C LYS A 158 7.27 0.37 5.32
N GLU A 159 7.50 -0.81 4.75
CA GLU A 159 8.50 -0.98 3.68
C GLU A 159 8.11 -0.24 2.40
N VAL A 160 6.82 -0.18 2.07
CA VAL A 160 6.32 0.64 0.97
C VAL A 160 6.64 2.12 1.22
N MET A 161 6.49 2.61 2.45
CA MET A 161 6.81 3.99 2.81
C MET A 161 8.32 4.27 2.87
N GLN A 162 9.15 3.28 3.20
CA GLN A 162 10.60 3.34 3.04
C GLN A 162 10.99 3.53 1.57
N GLU A 163 10.48 2.68 0.68
CA GLU A 163 10.71 2.84 -0.76
C GLU A 163 10.13 4.16 -1.28
N TYR A 164 9.05 4.67 -0.70
CA TYR A 164 8.48 5.97 -1.05
C TYR A 164 9.46 7.11 -0.72
N ALA A 165 10.05 7.14 0.48
CA ALA A 165 11.05 8.14 0.86
C ALA A 165 12.32 8.03 0.01
N ASP A 166 12.86 6.81 -0.13
CA ASP A 166 14.11 6.57 -0.85
C ASP A 166 14.03 6.99 -2.32
N ASN A 167 12.86 6.85 -2.93
CA ASN A 167 12.63 7.18 -4.33
C ASN A 167 12.79 8.68 -4.64
N PHE A 168 12.60 9.56 -3.65
CA PHE A 168 12.84 11.00 -3.86
C PHE A 168 14.32 11.34 -4.05
N ASN A 169 15.24 10.49 -3.56
CA ASN A 169 16.68 10.73 -3.57
C ASN A 169 17.05 12.15 -3.08
N ARG A 170 16.44 12.56 -1.96
CA ARG A 170 16.57 13.89 -1.39
C ARG A 170 17.42 13.91 -0.14
N TYR A 171 17.85 15.12 0.20
CA TYR A 171 18.58 15.40 1.43
C TYR A 171 17.74 16.29 2.34
N VAL A 172 17.82 16.03 3.63
CA VAL A 172 17.14 16.74 4.72
C VAL A 172 18.16 17.19 5.75
N TYR A 173 17.80 18.14 6.60
CA TYR A 173 18.71 18.65 7.63
C TYR A 173 18.85 17.66 8.78
N VAL A 174 20.07 17.50 9.30
CA VAL A 174 20.34 16.57 10.40
C VAL A 174 19.71 17.06 11.70
N ASN A 175 19.87 18.36 12.00
CA ASN A 175 19.37 18.98 13.21
C ASN A 175 18.37 20.11 12.85
N PRO A 176 17.12 19.77 12.51
CA PRO A 176 16.15 20.76 12.05
C PRO A 176 15.82 21.84 13.11
N ASP A 177 15.97 21.54 14.39
CA ASP A 177 15.76 22.50 15.49
C ASP A 177 16.87 23.57 15.58
N LYS A 178 18.03 23.29 14.99
CA LYS A 178 19.18 24.22 14.94
C LYS A 178 19.24 25.01 13.63
N LEU A 179 18.15 25.05 12.87
CA LEU A 179 18.09 25.80 11.61
C LEU A 179 18.04 27.31 11.84
N PRO A 180 18.71 28.11 10.99
CA PRO A 180 18.78 29.55 11.19
C PRO A 180 17.41 30.22 10.97
N SER A 181 17.13 31.22 11.80
CA SER A 181 16.03 32.17 11.61
C SER A 181 16.19 32.96 10.30
N GLN A 182 15.15 33.65 9.86
CA GLN A 182 15.22 34.45 8.63
C GLN A 182 16.25 35.59 8.72
N LYS A 183 16.45 36.15 9.92
CA LYS A 183 17.48 37.19 10.17
C LYS A 183 18.88 36.59 10.08
N GLN A 184 19.13 35.51 10.80
CA GLN A 184 20.42 34.80 10.77
C GLN A 184 20.75 34.29 9.37
N GLU A 185 19.77 33.79 8.61
CA GLU A 185 20.00 33.34 7.24
C GLU A 185 20.46 34.47 6.32
N ARG A 186 19.90 35.68 6.46
CA ARG A 186 20.36 36.87 5.70
C ARG A 186 21.80 37.23 6.06
N GLU A 187 22.13 37.20 7.35
CA GLU A 187 23.47 37.47 7.87
C GLU A 187 24.49 36.43 7.37
N ILE A 188 24.18 35.14 7.51
CA ILE A 188 24.99 34.01 7.01
C ILE A 188 25.22 34.17 5.51
N ASN A 189 24.16 34.42 4.72
CA ASN A 189 24.28 34.55 3.27
C ASN A 189 25.09 35.79 2.87
N ALA A 190 24.96 36.91 3.58
CA ALA A 190 25.76 38.12 3.34
C ALA A 190 27.24 37.88 3.66
N ALA A 191 27.54 37.34 4.84
CA ALA A 191 28.89 37.02 5.28
C ALA A 191 29.56 35.99 4.36
N SER A 192 28.81 34.99 3.88
CA SER A 192 29.33 33.98 2.95
C SER A 192 29.71 34.59 1.59
N LYS A 193 28.90 35.51 1.07
CA LYS A 193 29.21 36.22 -0.18
C LYS A 193 30.42 37.16 -0.04
N GLN A 194 30.55 37.85 1.10
CA GLN A 194 31.73 38.67 1.39
C GLN A 194 33.00 37.83 1.47
N GLU A 195 32.94 36.65 2.10
CA GLU A 195 34.08 35.73 2.18
C GLU A 195 34.49 35.20 0.79
N LEU A 196 33.52 34.82 -0.05
CA LEU A 196 33.79 34.43 -1.44
C LEU A 196 34.48 35.54 -2.23
N GLN A 197 33.99 36.78 -2.12
CA GLN A 197 34.61 37.95 -2.75
C GLN A 197 36.05 38.18 -2.25
N ARG A 198 36.28 38.05 -0.94
CA ARG A 198 37.62 38.19 -0.35
C ARG A 198 38.59 37.12 -0.86
N ARG A 199 38.08 35.92 -1.16
CA ARG A 199 38.86 34.80 -1.73
C ARG A 199 38.99 34.86 -3.25
N GLY A 200 38.35 35.83 -3.91
CA GLY A 200 38.37 35.97 -5.37
C GLY A 200 37.63 34.86 -6.11
N ILE A 201 36.66 34.20 -5.47
CA ILE A 201 35.90 33.09 -6.06
C ILE A 201 34.65 33.64 -6.74
N GLU A 202 34.48 33.35 -8.02
CA GLU A 202 33.38 33.84 -8.84
C GLU A 202 32.32 32.78 -9.09
N LYS A 203 31.08 33.21 -9.37
CA LYS A 203 29.96 32.28 -9.64
C LYS A 203 30.18 31.36 -10.85
N GLY A 204 31.11 31.72 -11.74
CA GLY A 204 31.47 30.92 -12.91
C GLY A 204 32.43 29.78 -12.61
N ASP A 205 33.07 29.77 -11.43
CA ASP A 205 34.03 28.74 -11.06
C ASP A 205 33.35 27.39 -10.87
N ALA A 206 33.98 26.32 -11.33
CA ALA A 206 33.44 24.96 -11.26
C ALA A 206 33.12 24.53 -9.81
N ASP A 207 33.92 24.99 -8.84
CA ASP A 207 33.80 24.61 -7.44
C ASP A 207 33.00 25.63 -6.60
N TYR A 208 32.52 26.72 -7.20
CA TYR A 208 31.85 27.82 -6.49
C TYR A 208 30.75 27.33 -5.55
N SER A 209 29.91 26.40 -6.02
CA SER A 209 28.76 25.88 -5.27
C SER A 209 29.17 25.08 -4.03
N GLN A 210 30.22 24.26 -4.16
CA GLN A 210 30.74 23.46 -3.05
C GLN A 210 31.39 24.37 -2.01
N ILE A 211 32.22 25.31 -2.46
CA ILE A 211 32.90 26.27 -1.58
C ILE A 211 31.89 27.19 -0.89
N TYR A 212 30.87 27.66 -1.61
CA TYR A 212 29.79 28.45 -1.03
C TYR A 212 29.04 27.68 0.06
N GLN A 213 28.74 26.40 -0.16
CA GLN A 213 28.09 25.56 0.85
C GLN A 213 28.97 25.38 2.10
N GLN A 214 30.27 25.14 1.93
CA GLN A 214 31.21 25.01 3.04
C GLN A 214 31.31 26.30 3.86
N ILE A 215 31.55 27.44 3.20
CA ILE A 215 31.60 28.74 3.88
C ILE A 215 30.28 29.02 4.60
N ARG A 216 29.15 28.72 3.95
CA ARG A 216 27.82 28.92 4.56
C ARG A 216 27.62 28.08 5.81
N GLN A 217 28.11 26.84 5.82
CA GLN A 217 28.09 25.97 7.01
C GLN A 217 28.98 26.52 8.12
N GLU A 218 30.20 26.97 7.81
CA GLU A 218 31.12 27.59 8.79
C GLU A 218 30.50 28.84 9.43
N LYS A 219 29.91 29.73 8.62
CA LYS A 219 29.25 30.94 9.14
C LYS A 219 27.99 30.61 9.94
N ALA A 220 27.24 29.58 9.57
CA ALA A 220 26.09 29.12 10.35
C ALA A 220 26.52 28.54 11.71
N ALA A 221 27.57 27.71 11.72
CA ALA A 221 28.12 27.13 12.94
C ALA A 221 28.61 28.21 13.92
N ALA A 222 29.22 29.29 13.41
CA ALA A 222 29.62 30.44 14.23
C ALA A 222 28.44 31.14 14.94
N LEU A 223 27.22 31.01 14.42
CA LEU A 223 25.99 31.52 15.03
C LEU A 223 25.22 30.43 15.82
N GLY A 224 25.86 29.29 16.09
CA GLY A 224 25.24 28.13 16.76
C GLY A 224 24.18 27.40 15.94
N CYS A 225 24.09 27.70 14.64
CA CYS A 225 23.15 27.06 13.72
C CYS A 225 23.79 25.85 13.02
N ASP A 226 22.98 24.89 12.61
CA ASP A 226 23.43 23.71 11.87
C ASP A 226 22.73 23.60 10.51
N LEU A 227 23.54 23.43 9.47
CA LEU A 227 23.12 23.27 8.07
C LEU A 227 23.62 21.95 7.48
N SER A 228 24.10 21.03 8.32
CA SER A 228 24.45 19.69 7.90
C SER A 228 23.21 18.96 7.37
N ILE A 229 23.44 18.16 6.33
CA ILE A 229 22.38 17.44 5.63
C ILE A 229 22.70 15.95 5.59
N ARG A 230 21.66 15.12 5.59
CA ARG A 230 21.72 13.68 5.37
C ARG A 230 20.71 13.24 4.32
N LYS A 231 20.83 12.02 3.83
CA LYS A 231 19.80 11.44 2.96
C LYS A 231 18.49 11.34 3.74
N MET A 232 17.39 11.66 3.06
CA MET A 232 16.04 11.49 3.56
C MET A 232 15.73 10.00 3.74
N THR A 233 14.99 9.69 4.80
CA THR A 233 14.46 8.35 5.08
C THR A 233 12.95 8.44 5.34
N GLU A 234 12.31 7.30 5.60
CA GLU A 234 10.89 7.20 5.94
C GLU A 234 10.48 8.04 7.14
N LYS A 235 11.44 8.30 8.06
CA LYS A 235 11.23 9.09 9.27
C LYS A 235 10.84 10.54 8.98
N GLU A 236 11.14 11.04 7.78
CA GLU A 236 10.75 12.39 7.38
C GLU A 236 9.34 12.46 6.78
N LEU A 237 8.67 11.33 6.59
CA LEU A 237 7.31 11.28 6.07
C LEU A 237 6.31 11.51 7.18
N VAL A 238 5.25 12.27 6.88
CA VAL A 238 4.05 12.33 7.71
C VAL A 238 2.94 11.63 6.96
N TRP A 239 2.50 10.49 7.48
CA TRP A 239 1.50 9.65 6.84
C TRP A 239 0.63 8.95 7.88
N VAL A 240 -0.55 8.52 7.45
CA VAL A 240 -1.44 7.62 8.20
C VAL A 240 -1.99 6.60 7.24
N ALA A 241 -2.28 5.39 7.71
CA ALA A 241 -2.85 4.36 6.87
C ALA A 241 -3.96 3.59 7.58
N LYS A 242 -4.80 2.95 6.78
CA LYS A 242 -5.86 2.07 7.26
C LYS A 242 -5.97 0.86 6.35
N VAL A 243 -6.08 -0.32 6.95
CA VAL A 243 -6.32 -1.57 6.23
C VAL A 243 -7.82 -1.76 6.06
N GLU A 244 -8.24 -2.06 4.84
CA GLU A 244 -9.62 -2.37 4.48
C GLU A 244 -9.72 -3.81 3.99
N GLU A 245 -10.75 -4.54 4.43
CA GLU A 245 -10.92 -5.97 4.15
C GLU A 245 -11.93 -6.23 3.02
N LYS A 246 -12.92 -5.34 2.91
CA LYS A 246 -14.08 -5.46 2.04
C LYS A 246 -14.04 -4.32 1.03
N ARG A 247 -14.60 -4.56 -0.16
CA ARG A 247 -14.82 -3.52 -1.18
C ARG A 247 -16.22 -3.63 -1.72
N THR A 248 -16.84 -2.50 -2.04
CA THR A 248 -18.12 -2.46 -2.73
C THR A 248 -17.95 -1.95 -4.16
N TYR A 249 -18.88 -2.32 -5.04
CA TYR A 249 -18.97 -1.74 -6.37
C TYR A 249 -19.58 -0.33 -6.28
N LYS A 250 -18.85 0.68 -6.77
CA LYS A 250 -19.27 2.08 -6.74
C LYS A 250 -20.18 2.40 -7.93
N GLY A 251 -21.06 3.40 -7.80
CA GLY A 251 -22.00 3.79 -8.85
C GLY A 251 -21.36 4.24 -10.16
N ASN A 252 -20.09 4.65 -10.12
CA ASN A 252 -19.26 5.06 -11.25
C ASN A 252 -18.32 3.95 -11.77
N ASP A 253 -18.34 2.74 -11.19
CA ASP A 253 -17.58 1.62 -11.69
C ASP A 253 -18.06 1.22 -13.09
N LYS A 254 -17.12 0.89 -13.98
CA LYS A 254 -17.40 0.58 -15.38
C LYS A 254 -18.50 -0.48 -15.54
N TRP A 255 -18.38 -1.61 -14.85
CA TRP A 255 -19.35 -2.70 -14.90
C TRP A 255 -20.72 -2.32 -14.32
N VAL A 256 -20.76 -1.44 -13.30
CA VAL A 256 -22.02 -0.92 -12.76
C VAL A 256 -22.72 -0.03 -13.78
N ILE A 257 -21.98 0.88 -14.43
CA ILE A 257 -22.52 1.77 -15.47
C ILE A 257 -23.03 0.95 -16.67
N GLU A 258 -22.24 -0.02 -17.15
CA GLU A 258 -22.60 -0.89 -18.28
C GLU A 258 -23.84 -1.72 -17.94
N ASN A 259 -23.86 -2.39 -16.77
CA ASN A 259 -25.05 -3.13 -16.33
C ASN A 259 -26.26 -2.24 -16.12
N ARG A 260 -26.11 -0.99 -15.64
CA ARG A 260 -27.22 -0.04 -15.48
C ARG A 260 -27.83 0.32 -16.84
N LYS A 261 -27.03 0.45 -17.90
CA LYS A 261 -27.51 0.66 -19.27
C LYS A 261 -28.25 -0.56 -19.80
N ILE A 262 -27.65 -1.74 -19.68
CA ILE A 262 -28.26 -3.02 -20.11
C ILE A 262 -29.60 -3.26 -19.39
N LYS A 263 -29.64 -3.04 -18.07
CA LYS A 263 -30.88 -3.18 -17.28
C LYS A 263 -31.98 -2.20 -17.70
N ARG A 264 -31.62 -0.99 -18.14
CA ARG A 264 -32.59 -0.02 -18.65
C ARG A 264 -33.19 -0.49 -19.98
N GLU A 265 -32.35 -0.96 -20.89
CA GLU A 265 -32.78 -1.52 -22.18
C GLU A 265 -33.68 -2.75 -21.99
N ILE A 266 -33.31 -3.67 -21.09
CA ILE A 266 -34.17 -4.80 -20.72
C ILE A 266 -35.54 -4.33 -20.23
N LYS A 267 -35.57 -3.35 -19.32
CA LYS A 267 -36.82 -2.81 -18.76
C LYS A 267 -37.71 -2.14 -19.80
N GLU A 268 -37.11 -1.49 -20.82
CA GLU A 268 -37.84 -0.91 -21.95
C GLU A 268 -38.44 -2.01 -22.83
N LEU A 269 -37.67 -3.04 -23.17
CA LEU A 269 -38.13 -4.19 -23.97
C LEU A 269 -39.20 -5.03 -23.25
N GLU A 270 -39.17 -5.12 -21.92
CA GLU A 270 -40.18 -5.82 -21.12
C GLU A 270 -41.55 -5.11 -21.09
N ARG A 271 -41.54 -3.78 -21.25
CA ARG A 271 -42.74 -2.94 -21.30
C ARG A 271 -43.41 -2.92 -22.67
N ASP A 272 -42.69 -3.33 -23.72
CA ASP A 272 -43.20 -3.37 -25.08
C ASP A 272 -44.27 -4.47 -25.22
N LYS A 273 -45.28 -4.23 -26.07
CA LYS A 273 -46.42 -5.15 -26.26
C LYS A 273 -45.97 -6.43 -26.95
N GLU A 274 -45.05 -6.33 -27.90
CA GLU A 274 -44.42 -7.44 -28.61
C GLU A 274 -43.09 -7.81 -27.95
N ARG A 275 -43.15 -8.27 -26.69
CA ARG A 275 -41.97 -8.62 -25.87
C ARG A 275 -40.91 -9.37 -26.68
N ASN A 276 -39.78 -8.71 -26.97
CA ASN A 276 -38.66 -9.33 -27.67
C ASN A 276 -37.84 -10.21 -26.70
N THR A 277 -38.38 -11.39 -26.38
CA THR A 277 -37.82 -12.32 -25.40
C THR A 277 -36.43 -12.81 -25.76
N ALA A 278 -36.11 -12.93 -27.05
CA ALA A 278 -34.78 -13.31 -27.52
C ALA A 278 -33.72 -12.24 -27.19
N LYS A 279 -34.04 -10.97 -27.46
CA LYS A 279 -33.13 -9.85 -27.15
C LYS A 279 -32.95 -9.66 -25.64
N ILE A 280 -34.01 -9.81 -24.86
CA ILE A 280 -33.94 -9.78 -23.39
C ILE A 280 -33.00 -10.86 -22.85
N LYS A 281 -33.09 -12.10 -23.37
CA LYS A 281 -32.19 -13.20 -22.98
C LYS A 281 -30.74 -12.89 -23.33
N GLN A 282 -30.48 -12.33 -24.52
CA GLN A 282 -29.13 -11.93 -24.93
C GLN A 282 -28.56 -10.88 -23.98
N LEU A 283 -29.28 -9.77 -23.74
CA LEU A 283 -28.84 -8.70 -22.85
C LEU A 283 -28.63 -9.18 -21.41
N THR A 284 -29.47 -10.11 -20.94
CA THR A 284 -29.31 -10.72 -19.61
C THR A 284 -28.03 -11.54 -19.49
N ALA A 285 -27.60 -12.21 -20.57
CA ALA A 285 -26.33 -12.95 -20.60
C ALA A 285 -25.11 -12.02 -20.68
N GLU A 286 -25.27 -10.82 -21.26
CA GLU A 286 -24.21 -9.80 -21.37
C GLU A 286 -23.95 -9.05 -20.05
N LEU A 287 -24.82 -9.19 -19.04
CA LEU A 287 -24.64 -8.56 -17.73
C LEU A 287 -23.33 -9.02 -17.06
N HIS A 288 -22.50 -8.06 -16.68
CA HIS A 288 -21.28 -8.31 -15.92
C HIS A 288 -21.61 -8.88 -14.54
N ARG A 289 -20.88 -9.93 -14.17
CA ARG A 289 -21.01 -10.64 -12.90
C ARG A 289 -19.72 -10.60 -12.12
N ASP A 290 -19.85 -10.57 -10.80
CA ASP A 290 -18.71 -10.73 -9.91
C ASP A 290 -18.09 -12.11 -10.15
N ARG A 291 -16.76 -12.17 -10.23
CA ARG A 291 -16.06 -13.41 -10.60
C ARG A 291 -16.10 -14.46 -9.51
N ALA A 292 -16.21 -14.05 -8.24
CA ALA A 292 -16.19 -14.95 -7.11
C ALA A 292 -17.61 -15.37 -6.72
N THR A 293 -18.57 -14.44 -6.67
CA THR A 293 -19.95 -14.78 -6.28
C THR A 293 -20.86 -15.16 -7.45
N GLY A 294 -20.53 -14.76 -8.68
CA GLY A 294 -21.40 -14.93 -9.85
C GLY A 294 -22.61 -13.99 -9.87
N GLU A 295 -22.76 -13.11 -8.88
CA GLU A 295 -23.86 -12.15 -8.80
C GLU A 295 -23.72 -11.04 -9.84
N ILE A 296 -24.85 -10.54 -10.33
CA ILE A 296 -24.86 -9.41 -11.27
C ILE A 296 -24.38 -8.16 -10.55
N VAL A 297 -23.31 -7.57 -11.09
CA VAL A 297 -22.71 -6.37 -10.52
C VAL A 297 -23.70 -5.21 -10.51
N ARG A 298 -23.84 -4.62 -9.33
CA ARG A 298 -24.67 -3.44 -9.06
C ARG A 298 -24.01 -2.57 -8.00
N GLU A 299 -24.40 -1.31 -7.96
CA GLU A 299 -23.96 -0.38 -6.94
C GLU A 299 -24.27 -0.90 -5.53
N GLY A 300 -23.30 -0.80 -4.63
CA GLY A 300 -23.39 -1.27 -3.26
C GLY A 300 -23.18 -2.78 -3.07
N LEU A 301 -23.04 -3.57 -4.14
CA LEU A 301 -22.72 -4.99 -4.03
C LEU A 301 -21.31 -5.16 -3.45
N LYS A 302 -21.16 -5.97 -2.40
CA LYS A 302 -19.86 -6.38 -1.86
C LYS A 302 -19.14 -7.25 -2.89
N LYS A 303 -17.89 -6.91 -3.21
CA LYS A 303 -17.03 -7.67 -4.12
C LYS A 303 -16.69 -9.01 -3.46
N GLY A 304 -16.77 -10.09 -4.23
CA GLY A 304 -16.46 -11.42 -3.72
C GLY A 304 -14.96 -11.69 -3.61
N GLY A 305 -14.63 -12.74 -2.86
CA GLY A 305 -13.24 -13.12 -2.57
C GLY A 305 -12.57 -12.16 -1.59
N GLN A 306 -11.29 -12.39 -1.32
CA GLN A 306 -10.50 -11.54 -0.42
C GLN A 306 -10.26 -10.18 -1.07
N GLN A 307 -10.55 -9.10 -0.35
CA GLN A 307 -10.42 -7.73 -0.83
C GLN A 307 -9.48 -6.89 0.03
N TYR A 308 -8.57 -7.52 0.79
CA TYR A 308 -7.62 -6.81 1.63
C TYR A 308 -6.77 -5.81 0.84
N HIS A 309 -6.71 -4.58 1.34
CA HIS A 309 -5.91 -3.52 0.76
C HIS A 309 -5.63 -2.44 1.80
N VAL A 310 -4.68 -1.57 1.50
CA VAL A 310 -4.28 -0.48 2.39
C VAL A 310 -4.47 0.86 1.68
N HIS A 311 -5.09 1.80 2.39
CA HIS A 311 -5.14 3.20 2.04
C HIS A 311 -4.13 3.96 2.89
N VAL A 312 -3.17 4.62 2.25
CA VAL A 312 -2.19 5.47 2.93
C VAL A 312 -2.43 6.92 2.54
N VAL A 313 -2.69 7.78 3.50
CA VAL A 313 -2.76 9.24 3.34
C VAL A 313 -1.40 9.81 3.72
N VAL A 314 -0.72 10.42 2.74
CA VAL A 314 0.63 10.96 2.90
C VAL A 314 0.57 12.48 2.77
N SER A 315 1.07 13.21 3.76
CA SER A 315 1.16 14.66 3.68
C SER A 315 2.09 15.10 2.55
N ARG A 316 1.79 16.27 1.95
CA ARG A 316 2.62 16.83 0.87
C ARG A 316 4.02 17.20 1.36
N TYR A 317 4.20 17.48 2.65
CA TYR A 317 5.45 18.03 3.18
C TYR A 317 6.17 17.05 4.10
N ASP A 318 7.50 17.17 4.19
CA ASP A 318 8.27 16.46 5.21
C ASP A 318 7.90 16.95 6.62
N ASN A 319 8.30 16.18 7.63
CA ASN A 319 8.03 16.46 9.05
C ASN A 319 8.95 17.54 9.67
N CYS A 320 9.73 18.30 8.88
CA CYS A 320 10.68 19.27 9.43
C CYS A 320 9.95 20.30 10.32
N PRO A 321 10.25 20.42 11.64
CA PRO A 321 9.50 21.27 12.56
C PRO A 321 9.46 22.74 12.10
N ASN A 322 10.51 23.20 11.43
CA ASN A 322 10.55 24.52 10.84
C ASN A 322 9.78 24.57 9.50
N LYS A 323 8.53 25.07 9.55
CA LYS A 323 7.62 25.23 8.38
C LYS A 323 8.26 25.90 7.16
N ARG A 324 9.24 26.78 7.36
CA ARG A 324 9.96 27.44 6.26
C ARG A 324 10.86 26.49 5.49
N TYR A 325 11.41 25.47 6.13
CA TYR A 325 12.36 24.53 5.54
C TYR A 325 11.73 23.24 5.04
N LYS A 326 10.45 22.99 5.35
CA LYS A 326 9.72 21.82 4.86
C LYS A 326 9.82 21.64 3.33
N GLY A 327 10.22 20.45 2.92
CA GLY A 327 10.31 20.02 1.52
C GLY A 327 9.02 19.36 1.03
N SER A 328 8.62 19.61 -0.23
CA SER A 328 7.41 19.00 -0.81
C SER A 328 7.69 17.62 -1.40
N ILE A 329 7.06 16.58 -0.87
CA ILE A 329 7.18 15.16 -1.19
C ILE A 329 6.00 14.71 -2.09
N SER A 330 5.90 15.29 -3.29
CA SER A 330 4.84 14.95 -4.24
C SER A 330 5.22 13.77 -5.15
N PRO A 331 4.46 12.65 -5.15
CA PRO A 331 4.74 11.50 -6.02
C PRO A 331 4.26 11.72 -7.46
N LEU A 332 3.58 12.84 -7.70
CA LEU A 332 3.04 13.23 -9.00
C LEU A 332 3.82 14.39 -9.64
N ALA A 333 4.88 14.88 -8.97
CA ALA A 333 5.76 15.85 -9.57
C ALA A 333 6.46 15.22 -10.78
N HIS A 334 6.27 15.80 -11.97
CA HIS A 334 6.99 15.34 -13.16
C HIS A 334 8.50 15.42 -12.93
N HIS A 335 9.20 14.33 -13.26
CA HIS A 335 10.65 14.37 -13.42
C HIS A 335 11.01 15.48 -14.39
N ARG A 336 11.64 16.52 -13.88
CA ARG A 336 12.46 17.36 -14.74
C ARG A 336 13.83 16.70 -14.70
N ASN A 337 14.38 16.36 -15.86
CA ASN A 337 15.82 16.11 -16.03
C ASN A 337 16.63 17.41 -15.80
N SER A 338 16.18 18.27 -14.89
CA SER A 338 16.99 19.34 -14.36
C SER A 338 17.98 18.67 -13.42
N LYS A 339 19.19 18.46 -13.92
CA LYS A 339 20.37 18.40 -13.07
C LYS A 339 20.32 19.67 -12.21
N MET A 340 20.15 19.54 -10.90
CA MET A 340 20.56 20.65 -10.04
C MET A 340 22.03 20.88 -10.39
N ALA A 341 22.40 22.11 -10.73
CA ALA A 341 23.80 22.47 -10.89
C ALA A 341 24.52 21.93 -9.64
N ASP A 342 25.43 20.98 -9.87
CA ASP A 342 26.32 20.38 -8.86
C ASP A 342 25.81 19.22 -8.00
N LYS A 343 24.66 18.59 -8.34
CA LYS A 343 24.39 17.22 -7.89
C LYS A 343 23.87 16.39 -9.05
N ALA A 344 24.51 15.25 -9.31
CA ALA A 344 23.97 14.17 -10.15
C ALA A 344 22.67 13.54 -9.58
N ALA A 345 22.06 14.16 -8.56
CA ALA A 345 20.82 13.74 -7.95
C ALA A 345 19.63 14.17 -8.83
N GLN A 346 19.02 13.19 -9.48
CA GLN A 346 17.77 13.33 -10.21
C GLN A 346 16.66 13.77 -9.24
N VAL A 347 16.14 15.00 -9.42
CA VAL A 347 15.05 15.53 -8.59
C VAL A 347 13.71 15.04 -9.15
N GLY A 348 12.94 14.29 -8.37
CA GLY A 348 11.59 13.84 -8.74
C GLY A 348 11.17 12.55 -8.02
N PHE A 349 10.08 11.93 -8.48
CA PHE A 349 9.59 10.65 -7.97
C PHE A 349 9.34 9.68 -9.14
N ASP A 350 10.18 8.66 -9.24
CA ASP A 350 10.13 7.62 -10.26
C ASP A 350 9.13 6.55 -9.88
N ARG A 351 7.91 6.75 -10.36
CA ARG A 351 6.79 5.83 -10.16
C ARG A 351 7.07 4.45 -10.72
N ASP A 352 7.74 4.34 -11.88
CA ASP A 352 8.02 3.04 -12.48
C ASP A 352 9.03 2.27 -11.62
N ASN A 353 10.08 2.95 -11.14
CA ASN A 353 11.04 2.37 -10.21
C ASN A 353 10.40 2.04 -8.85
N PHE A 354 9.54 2.92 -8.33
CA PHE A 354 8.81 2.70 -7.08
C PHE A 354 7.97 1.43 -7.16
N PHE A 355 7.17 1.26 -8.22
CA PHE A 355 6.31 0.08 -8.40
C PHE A 355 7.12 -1.23 -8.53
N LYS A 356 8.32 -1.19 -9.12
CA LYS A 356 9.20 -2.35 -9.15
C LYS A 356 9.73 -2.69 -7.77
N LYS A 357 10.20 -1.67 -7.04
CA LYS A 357 10.81 -1.84 -5.71
C LYS A 357 9.85 -2.39 -4.68
N VAL A 358 8.63 -1.86 -4.63
CA VAL A 358 7.59 -2.38 -3.72
C VAL A 358 7.19 -3.83 -4.05
N GLU A 359 7.07 -4.21 -5.33
CA GLU A 359 6.86 -5.62 -5.69
C GLU A 359 8.01 -6.52 -5.23
N GLN A 360 9.27 -6.07 -5.40
CA GLN A 360 10.44 -6.80 -4.89
C GLN A 360 10.42 -6.94 -3.37
N ARG A 361 10.06 -5.87 -2.63
CA ARG A 361 9.90 -5.93 -1.17
C ARG A 361 8.86 -6.94 -0.74
N PHE A 362 7.71 -6.98 -1.41
CA PHE A 362 6.69 -7.99 -1.14
C PHE A 362 7.23 -9.41 -1.35
N ASP A 363 7.92 -9.62 -2.48
CA ASP A 363 8.47 -10.92 -2.87
C ASP A 363 9.53 -11.39 -1.86
N GLU A 364 10.41 -10.50 -1.42
CA GLU A 364 11.45 -10.76 -0.41
C GLU A 364 10.83 -11.05 0.96
N ARG A 365 9.94 -10.17 1.45
CA ARG A 365 9.32 -10.29 2.78
C ARG A 365 8.50 -11.56 2.92
N PHE A 366 7.63 -11.83 1.94
CA PHE A 366 6.67 -12.93 2.01
C PHE A 366 7.14 -14.18 1.25
N HIS A 367 8.37 -14.16 0.72
CA HIS A 367 8.95 -15.24 -0.08
C HIS A 367 8.00 -15.65 -1.23
N PHE A 368 7.47 -14.66 -1.95
CA PHE A 368 6.48 -14.86 -2.99
C PHE A 368 7.15 -15.03 -4.37
N ASP A 369 6.84 -16.13 -5.04
CA ASP A 369 7.32 -16.39 -6.41
C ASP A 369 6.38 -15.73 -7.44
N ARG A 370 6.70 -14.50 -7.80
CA ARG A 370 5.88 -13.68 -8.68
C ARG A 370 5.93 -14.13 -10.14
N ARG A 371 4.79 -14.60 -10.66
CA ARG A 371 4.64 -14.93 -12.08
C ARG A 371 4.49 -13.70 -12.98
N TYR A 372 3.66 -12.74 -12.55
CA TYR A 372 3.31 -11.54 -13.31
C TYR A 372 3.82 -10.28 -12.58
N SER A 373 4.89 -9.68 -13.09
CA SER A 373 5.46 -8.44 -12.54
C SER A 373 4.97 -7.20 -13.27
N TYR A 374 5.10 -6.06 -12.58
CA TYR A 374 4.91 -4.73 -13.12
C TYR A 374 5.73 -4.52 -14.40
N GLU A 375 6.97 -5.00 -14.43
CA GLU A 375 7.84 -4.93 -15.61
C GLU A 375 7.23 -5.64 -16.81
N LYS A 376 6.86 -6.92 -16.65
CA LYS A 376 6.22 -7.71 -17.71
C LYS A 376 4.93 -7.05 -18.19
N PHE A 377 4.12 -6.52 -17.27
CA PHE A 377 2.90 -5.79 -17.62
C PHE A 377 3.20 -4.53 -18.44
N ASN A 378 4.18 -3.72 -18.03
CA ASN A 378 4.55 -2.50 -18.72
C ASN A 378 5.14 -2.78 -20.11
N GLU A 379 5.95 -3.82 -20.25
CA GLU A 379 6.46 -4.28 -21.55
C GLU A 379 5.32 -4.71 -22.48
N GLN A 380 4.39 -5.54 -22.01
CA GLN A 380 3.22 -5.94 -22.79
C GLN A 380 2.36 -4.75 -23.19
N LYS A 381 2.17 -3.79 -22.28
CA LYS A 381 1.45 -2.54 -22.56
C LYS A 381 2.15 -1.73 -23.67
N LYS A 382 3.48 -1.55 -23.58
CA LYS A 382 4.30 -0.88 -24.60
C LYS A 382 4.22 -1.59 -25.95
N LEU A 383 4.22 -2.93 -25.98
CA LEU A 383 4.05 -3.71 -27.21
C LEU A 383 2.66 -3.50 -27.83
N ARG A 384 1.60 -3.47 -27.02
CA ARG A 384 0.21 -3.23 -27.48
C ARG A 384 0.00 -1.81 -27.99
N THR A 385 0.60 -0.80 -27.35
CA THR A 385 0.47 0.61 -27.75
C THR A 385 1.43 0.99 -28.88
N GLY A 386 2.64 0.44 -28.91
CA GLY A 386 3.63 0.64 -29.97
C GLY A 386 3.21 0.04 -31.32
N ARG A 387 2.37 -1.01 -31.32
CA ARG A 387 1.74 -1.53 -32.55
C ARG A 387 0.77 -0.55 -33.21
N LYS A 388 0.23 0.44 -32.47
CA LYS A 388 -0.70 1.43 -33.03
C LYS A 388 -0.02 2.57 -33.79
N SER A 389 1.30 2.74 -33.70
CA SER A 389 2.03 3.84 -34.36
C SER A 389 2.83 3.45 -35.61
N LYS A 390 2.85 2.17 -36.01
CA LYS A 390 3.52 1.72 -37.24
C LYS A 390 2.71 0.66 -37.97
N SER A 391 1.88 1.06 -38.93
CA SER A 391 1.62 0.35 -40.21
C SER A 391 0.31 0.82 -40.85
N LYS A 392 0.40 1.56 -41.96
CA LYS A 392 -0.61 1.56 -43.04
C LYS A 392 -0.10 0.82 -44.29
N VAL A 393 1.08 0.20 -44.24
CA VAL A 393 1.78 -0.31 -45.44
C VAL A 393 2.40 -1.71 -45.25
N ALA A 394 2.50 -2.25 -44.04
CA ALA A 394 3.24 -3.49 -43.78
C ALA A 394 2.38 -4.74 -43.50
N ASP A 395 1.06 -4.68 -43.75
CA ASP A 395 0.14 -5.73 -43.31
C ASP A 395 0.00 -6.92 -44.28
N LYS A 396 0.60 -6.88 -45.48
CA LYS A 396 0.45 -7.96 -46.47
C LYS A 396 1.61 -8.94 -46.60
N ALA A 397 2.80 -8.61 -46.10
CA ALA A 397 4.00 -9.44 -46.29
C ALA A 397 4.38 -10.28 -45.06
N ILE A 398 3.93 -9.90 -43.86
CA ILE A 398 4.41 -10.52 -42.61
C ILE A 398 3.53 -11.70 -42.15
N SER A 399 2.26 -11.78 -42.60
CA SER A 399 1.35 -12.86 -42.19
C SER A 399 1.65 -14.22 -42.83
N THR A 400 2.36 -14.25 -43.97
CA THR A 400 2.71 -15.47 -44.71
C THR A 400 4.04 -16.10 -44.30
N LEU A 401 4.95 -15.34 -43.67
CA LEU A 401 6.29 -15.82 -43.31
C LEU A 401 6.46 -16.27 -41.84
N THR A 402 5.48 -15.98 -40.97
CA THR A 402 5.62 -16.21 -39.52
C THR A 402 4.85 -17.42 -38.98
N GLN A 403 4.08 -18.13 -39.82
CA GLN A 403 3.28 -19.27 -39.37
C GLN A 403 4.02 -20.63 -39.24
N PRO A 404 5.12 -20.92 -39.96
CA PRO A 404 5.85 -22.18 -39.75
C PRO A 404 6.98 -22.11 -38.70
N ILE A 405 7.65 -20.95 -38.55
CA ILE A 405 8.91 -20.85 -37.77
C ILE A 405 8.66 -20.90 -36.25
N THR A 406 7.48 -20.50 -35.78
CA THR A 406 7.18 -20.45 -34.34
C THR A 406 6.80 -21.80 -33.73
N LYS A 407 6.40 -22.80 -34.52
CA LYS A 407 6.11 -24.15 -34.01
C LYS A 407 7.35 -25.05 -33.95
N GLU A 408 8.30 -24.88 -34.88
CA GLU A 408 9.46 -25.77 -34.93
C GLU A 408 10.51 -25.47 -33.85
N VAL A 409 10.70 -24.18 -33.50
CA VAL A 409 11.64 -23.75 -32.45
C VAL A 409 11.17 -24.13 -31.03
N TYR A 410 9.85 -24.22 -30.81
CA TYR A 410 9.29 -24.67 -29.52
C TYR A 410 9.32 -26.20 -29.34
N SER A 411 9.37 -26.97 -30.43
CA SER A 411 9.37 -28.45 -30.35
C SER A 411 10.76 -29.08 -30.18
N LYS A 412 11.85 -28.34 -30.42
CA LYS A 412 13.23 -28.88 -30.46
C LYS A 412 14.18 -28.30 -29.39
N SER A 413 13.72 -27.47 -28.46
CA SER A 413 14.60 -26.77 -27.52
C SER A 413 14.90 -27.51 -26.20
N GLY A 414 14.46 -28.77 -26.01
CA GLY A 414 14.90 -29.62 -24.89
C GLY A 414 14.61 -29.06 -23.48
N LEU A 415 13.77 -28.03 -23.36
CA LEU A 415 13.51 -27.31 -22.10
C LEU A 415 12.50 -28.01 -21.17
N GLU A 416 11.89 -29.13 -21.59
CA GLU A 416 11.00 -29.93 -20.74
C GLU A 416 11.75 -30.92 -19.82
N GLU A 417 13.02 -31.24 -20.09
CA GLU A 417 13.79 -32.15 -19.22
C GLU A 417 14.49 -31.44 -18.06
N LEU A 418 14.83 -30.15 -18.20
CA LEU A 418 15.42 -29.36 -17.11
C LEU A 418 14.40 -28.96 -16.03
N GLN A 419 13.10 -28.94 -16.33
CA GLN A 419 12.04 -28.75 -15.33
C GLN A 419 11.79 -29.98 -14.45
N LYS A 420 12.23 -31.18 -14.88
CA LYS A 420 12.10 -32.42 -14.11
C LYS A 420 13.24 -32.64 -13.09
N LEU A 421 14.29 -31.82 -13.12
CA LEU A 421 15.44 -31.89 -12.21
C LEU A 421 15.45 -30.80 -11.12
N ASN A 422 14.27 -30.28 -10.75
CA ASN A 422 14.14 -29.41 -9.58
C ASN A 422 14.27 -30.20 -8.26
N LEU A 423 15.50 -30.57 -7.92
CA LEU A 423 15.94 -31.04 -6.60
C LEU A 423 15.82 -29.98 -5.48
N ARG A 424 15.19 -28.83 -5.74
CA ARG A 424 15.03 -27.73 -4.77
C ARG A 424 13.80 -27.85 -3.86
N LYS A 425 12.88 -28.80 -4.08
CA LYS A 425 11.74 -29.02 -3.18
C LYS A 425 12.12 -29.66 -1.83
N THR A 426 13.33 -30.20 -1.70
CA THR A 426 13.78 -30.86 -0.46
C THR A 426 14.63 -29.93 0.42
N VAL A 427 15.34 -28.95 -0.15
CA VAL A 427 16.28 -28.11 0.61
C VAL A 427 15.61 -26.92 1.32
N SER A 428 14.52 -26.36 0.77
CA SER A 428 13.80 -25.24 1.41
C SER A 428 12.95 -25.65 2.62
N ARG A 429 12.76 -26.96 2.86
CA ARG A 429 12.04 -27.46 4.04
C ARG A 429 12.96 -27.63 5.26
N GLU A 430 14.27 -27.62 5.06
CA GLU A 430 15.29 -27.80 6.12
C GLU A 430 15.96 -26.50 6.57
N LEU A 431 15.75 -25.37 5.88
CA LEU A 431 16.20 -24.07 6.34
C LEU A 431 15.06 -23.39 7.11
N GLY A 432 15.01 -23.64 8.41
CA GLY A 432 14.15 -22.95 9.38
C GLY A 432 14.53 -21.48 9.50
N VAL A 433 14.14 -20.66 8.52
CA VAL A 433 14.33 -19.21 8.53
C VAL A 433 13.12 -18.56 9.20
N GLN A 434 13.39 -17.84 10.28
CA GLN A 434 12.42 -17.13 11.08
C GLN A 434 12.00 -15.84 10.35
N ILE A 435 10.71 -15.66 10.07
CA ILE A 435 10.13 -14.35 9.78
C ILE A 435 9.74 -13.77 11.15
N PRO A 436 10.43 -12.74 11.67
CA PRO A 436 10.03 -12.13 12.93
C PRO A 436 8.81 -11.25 12.68
N LEU A 437 7.61 -11.84 12.77
CA LEU A 437 6.41 -11.06 13.03
C LEU A 437 6.51 -10.57 14.48
N SER A 438 6.42 -9.27 14.71
CA SER A 438 6.34 -8.72 16.07
C SER A 438 4.94 -8.99 16.63
N VAL A 439 4.67 -10.25 16.97
CA VAL A 439 3.40 -10.65 17.56
C VAL A 439 3.37 -10.12 19.00
N PRO A 440 2.39 -9.28 19.40
CA PRO A 440 2.15 -9.06 20.81
C PRO A 440 1.82 -10.43 21.43
N ARG A 441 2.71 -10.91 22.29
CA ARG A 441 2.70 -12.30 22.79
C ARG A 441 1.44 -12.65 23.60
N THR A 442 0.63 -11.69 24.00
CA THR A 442 -0.45 -11.86 24.99
C THR A 442 -1.76 -12.46 24.45
N PRO A 443 -2.33 -12.06 23.30
CA PRO A 443 -3.70 -12.45 22.91
C PRO A 443 -3.76 -13.82 22.23
N LEU A 444 -2.80 -14.11 21.34
CA LEU A 444 -2.63 -15.44 20.72
C LEU A 444 -2.32 -16.50 21.80
N GLN A 445 -1.58 -16.14 22.85
CA GLN A 445 -1.36 -17.01 24.01
C GLN A 445 -2.61 -17.20 24.87
N MET A 446 -3.44 -16.15 25.03
CA MET A 446 -4.71 -16.25 25.75
C MET A 446 -5.71 -17.14 24.99
N ALA A 447 -5.89 -16.90 23.69
CA ALA A 447 -6.76 -17.69 22.82
C ALA A 447 -6.31 -19.16 22.76
N THR A 448 -5.00 -19.41 22.60
CA THR A 448 -4.48 -20.79 22.59
C THR A 448 -4.62 -21.47 23.96
N ARG A 449 -4.54 -20.74 25.08
CA ARG A 449 -4.82 -21.28 26.42
C ARG A 449 -6.29 -21.64 26.61
N THR A 450 -7.21 -20.77 26.21
CA THR A 450 -8.66 -21.04 26.32
C THR A 450 -9.09 -22.18 25.40
N ILE A 451 -8.57 -22.22 24.15
CA ILE A 451 -8.83 -23.32 23.21
C ILE A 451 -8.27 -24.64 23.75
N ARG A 452 -7.02 -24.66 24.25
CA ARG A 452 -6.47 -25.89 24.88
C ARG A 452 -7.27 -26.32 26.09
N ALA A 453 -7.72 -25.39 26.94
CA ALA A 453 -8.56 -25.70 28.10
C ALA A 453 -9.92 -26.28 27.67
N ALA A 454 -10.54 -25.74 26.62
CA ALA A 454 -11.80 -26.26 26.07
C ALA A 454 -11.62 -27.65 25.44
N ILE A 455 -10.57 -27.85 24.64
CA ILE A 455 -10.24 -29.17 24.04
C ILE A 455 -9.90 -30.21 25.12
N THR A 456 -9.17 -29.81 26.16
CA THR A 456 -8.87 -30.70 27.29
C THR A 456 -10.17 -31.09 28.01
N LYS A 457 -11.06 -30.13 28.29
CA LYS A 457 -12.38 -30.41 28.88
C LYS A 457 -13.24 -31.33 28.01
N ILE A 458 -13.27 -31.12 26.69
CA ILE A 458 -14.00 -31.98 25.74
C ILE A 458 -13.40 -33.40 25.69
N ASN A 459 -12.06 -33.51 25.73
CA ASN A 459 -11.40 -34.81 25.76
C ASN A 459 -11.59 -35.52 27.10
N ASP A 460 -11.61 -34.80 28.23
CA ASP A 460 -11.84 -35.36 29.56
C ASP A 460 -13.29 -35.82 29.75
N THR A 461 -14.27 -35.08 29.20
CA THR A 461 -15.67 -35.54 29.19
C THR A 461 -15.89 -36.72 28.25
N SER A 462 -15.12 -36.83 27.15
CA SER A 462 -15.18 -37.99 26.25
C SER A 462 -14.53 -39.27 26.82
N LYS A 463 -13.67 -39.16 27.84
CA LYS A 463 -13.04 -40.28 28.55
C LYS A 463 -13.84 -40.76 29.78
N GLY A 464 -14.91 -40.05 30.13
CA GLY A 464 -15.74 -40.30 31.32
C GLY A 464 -17.00 -41.13 31.09
N TYR A 465 -17.13 -41.83 29.95
CA TYR A 465 -18.22 -42.77 29.67
C TYR A 465 -17.70 -44.16 29.31
#